data_AF-A0A2K9DLI3-F1
#
_entry.id   AF-A0A2K9DLI3-F1
#
_cell.length_a   1.000
_cell.length_b   1.000
_cell.length_c   1.000
_cell.angle_alpha   90.00
_cell.angle_beta   90.00
_cell.angle_gamma   90.00
#
_symmetry.space_group_name_H-M   'P 1'
#
loop_
_entity.id
_entity.type
_entity.pdbx_description
1 polymer ?
#
loop_
_entity_poly.entity_id
_entity_poly.type
_entity_poly.pdbx_seq_one_letter_code
_entity_poly.pdbx_strand_id
1 'polypeptide(L)'
;MDTPRTVAYFRAGHSVNGRPASLEEWRVTTGDPEVAAKIHELLGGDAPQKFETKGEDDIEVFTASAEVDIVIVKPIRQRMVFWSRANKLVYATDGEWKLDDSGNPTDEPDPDASLSFAERKQKGQDGLGPVPDTELYFRLAADPDLGIFKFQTGSWGLVRDLAYDGTEDILADALADGDGKASAFLKLVPTSFVAKNGPRAGQRIEFSHPSITLVPTL
;
A
#
# COMPACT_ATOMS: atom_id res chain seq x y z
N MET A 1 -20.46 6.43 9.34
CA MET A 1 -19.86 5.22 9.95
C MET A 1 -18.49 5.61 10.45
N ASP A 2 -18.24 5.41 11.73
CA ASP A 2 -16.94 5.73 12.33
C ASP A 2 -15.89 4.81 11.69
N THR A 3 -14.85 5.38 11.08
CA THR A 3 -13.78 4.56 10.50
C THR A 3 -13.06 3.92 11.69
N PRO A 4 -13.07 2.57 11.84
CA PRO A 4 -12.41 1.95 12.98
C PRO A 4 -10.96 2.40 13.03
N ARG A 5 -10.53 2.89 14.20
CA ARG A 5 -9.23 3.53 14.41
C ARG A 5 -8.12 2.56 14.02
N THR A 6 -7.28 2.97 13.07
CA THR A 6 -6.08 2.23 12.69
C THR A 6 -5.11 2.21 13.87
N VAL A 7 -4.62 1.02 14.24
CA VAL A 7 -3.69 0.83 15.37
C VAL A 7 -2.22 0.94 14.94
N ALA A 8 -1.91 0.60 13.70
CA ALA A 8 -0.56 0.69 13.15
C ALA A 8 -0.55 0.71 11.61
N TYR A 9 0.57 1.15 11.04
CA TYR A 9 0.77 1.30 9.60
C TYR A 9 1.93 0.43 9.12
N PHE A 10 1.66 -0.42 8.13
CA PHE A 10 2.70 -1.15 7.42
C PHE A 10 3.38 -0.24 6.39
N ARG A 11 4.70 -0.32 6.29
CA ARG A 11 5.55 0.50 5.43
C ARG A 11 6.48 -0.41 4.62
N ALA A 12 6.44 -0.29 3.30
CA ALA A 12 7.30 -1.02 2.36
C ALA A 12 8.67 -0.36 2.11
N GLY A 13 8.91 0.80 2.74
CA GLY A 13 10.10 1.62 2.54
C GLY A 13 10.30 2.59 3.70
N HIS A 14 11.50 3.15 3.79
CA HIS A 14 11.80 4.26 4.70
C HIS A 14 12.85 5.20 4.08
N SER A 15 13.21 6.26 4.79
CA SER A 15 14.28 7.17 4.36
C SER A 15 15.60 6.79 5.02
N VAL A 16 16.63 6.50 4.22
CA VAL A 16 18.02 6.34 4.67
C VAL A 16 18.79 7.55 4.21
N ASN A 17 19.33 8.34 5.14
CA ASN A 17 20.12 9.55 4.82
C ASN A 17 19.39 10.50 3.85
N GLY A 18 18.08 10.69 4.05
CA GLY A 18 17.25 11.56 3.23
C GLY A 18 16.90 10.99 1.84
N ARG A 19 17.24 9.72 1.56
CA ARG A 19 16.91 9.05 0.30
C ARG A 19 15.90 7.92 0.55
N PRO A 20 14.85 7.79 -0.29
CA PRO A 20 13.97 6.63 -0.21
C PRO A 20 14.75 5.34 -0.42
N ALA A 21 14.51 4.36 0.44
CA ALA A 21 15.00 3.00 0.33
C ALA A 21 13.82 2.03 0.45
N SER A 22 13.76 1.04 -0.44
CA SER A 22 12.85 -0.11 -0.28
C SER A 22 13.37 -1.02 0.82
N LEU A 23 12.45 -1.63 1.56
CA LEU A 23 12.79 -2.64 2.56
C LEU A 23 12.60 -4.05 1.98
N GLU A 24 13.36 -5.01 2.50
CA GLU A 24 13.13 -6.44 2.21
C GLU A 24 12.13 -7.04 3.19
N GLU A 25 12.03 -6.47 4.39
CA GLU A 25 11.11 -6.86 5.46
C GLU A 25 10.22 -5.69 5.87
N TRP A 26 9.08 -5.97 6.50
CA TRP A 26 8.13 -4.93 6.85
C TRP A 26 8.66 -4.02 7.96
N ARG A 27 8.48 -2.72 7.78
CA ARG A 27 8.52 -1.74 8.87
C ARG A 27 7.09 -1.42 9.29
N VAL A 28 6.80 -1.43 10.57
CA VAL A 28 5.47 -1.08 11.11
C VAL A 28 5.60 0.12 12.04
N THR A 29 4.74 1.13 11.87
CA THR A 29 4.70 2.33 12.73
C THR A 29 3.41 2.41 13.54
N THR A 30 3.53 2.77 14.82
CA THR A 30 2.39 2.94 15.75
C THR A 30 2.72 3.98 16.82
N GLY A 31 1.69 4.54 17.47
CA GLY A 31 1.86 5.39 18.66
C GLY A 31 1.67 4.61 19.97
N ASP A 32 1.29 3.34 19.89
CA ASP A 32 0.94 2.51 21.03
C ASP A 32 2.07 1.49 21.33
N PRO A 33 2.77 1.62 22.48
CA PRO A 33 3.82 0.69 22.90
C PRO A 33 3.36 -0.76 23.04
N GLU A 34 2.11 -1.01 23.42
CA GLU A 34 1.58 -2.38 23.56
C GLU A 34 1.39 -3.02 22.19
N VAL A 35 0.88 -2.25 21.23
CA VAL A 35 0.79 -2.67 19.83
C VAL A 35 2.18 -2.94 19.25
N ALA A 36 3.15 -2.06 19.49
CA ALA A 36 4.52 -2.23 19.02
C ALA A 36 5.18 -3.51 19.59
N ALA A 37 5.01 -3.76 20.89
CA ALA A 37 5.52 -4.97 21.53
C ALA A 37 4.88 -6.24 20.94
N LYS A 38 3.58 -6.22 20.68
CA LYS A 38 2.87 -7.35 20.05
C LYS A 38 3.30 -7.60 18.61
N ILE A 39 3.52 -6.54 17.83
CA ILE A 39 4.06 -6.66 16.47
C ILE A 39 5.45 -7.31 16.51
N HIS A 40 6.33 -6.87 17.42
CA HIS A 40 7.66 -7.45 17.59
C HIS A 40 7.62 -8.93 18.00
N GLU A 41 6.72 -9.29 18.92
CA GLU A 41 6.48 -10.67 19.34
C GLU A 41 6.03 -11.57 18.18
N LEU A 42 5.10 -11.07 17.35
CA LEU A 42 4.48 -11.84 16.26
C LEU A 42 5.37 -11.94 15.01
N LEU A 43 6.07 -10.86 14.66
CA LEU A 43 6.76 -10.72 13.37
C LEU A 43 8.29 -10.68 13.51
N GLY A 44 8.81 -10.73 14.74
CA GLY A 44 10.24 -10.72 15.04
C GLY A 44 10.93 -9.40 14.68
N GLY A 45 12.25 -9.47 14.49
CA GLY A 45 13.09 -8.33 14.08
C GLY A 45 13.64 -7.52 15.25
N ASP A 46 13.87 -6.23 14.99
CA ASP A 46 14.44 -5.31 15.95
C ASP A 46 13.42 -4.91 17.02
N ALA A 47 13.91 -4.66 18.24
CA ALA A 47 13.08 -4.16 19.32
C ALA A 47 12.40 -2.83 18.94
N PRO A 48 11.16 -2.57 19.39
CA PRO A 48 10.48 -1.31 19.13
C PRO A 48 11.32 -0.11 19.56
N GLN A 49 11.43 0.89 18.69
CA GLN A 49 12.21 2.10 18.94
C GLN A 49 11.43 3.35 18.57
N LYS A 50 11.74 4.45 19.26
CA LYS A 50 11.21 5.77 18.90
C LYS A 50 11.99 6.32 17.71
N PHE A 51 11.30 7.00 16.80
CA PHE A 51 11.93 7.74 15.70
C PHE A 51 11.38 9.16 15.59
N GLU A 52 12.16 10.06 14.98
CA GLU A 52 11.74 11.45 14.81
C GLU A 52 10.65 11.55 13.74
N THR A 53 9.45 11.97 14.15
CA THR A 53 8.31 12.22 13.27
C THR A 53 7.45 13.35 13.81
N LYS A 54 6.61 13.92 12.96
CA LYS A 54 5.54 14.87 13.35
C LYS A 54 4.20 14.17 13.60
N GLY A 55 4.09 12.88 13.25
CA GLY A 55 2.90 12.06 13.45
C GLY A 55 2.80 11.51 14.86
N GLU A 56 1.61 11.00 15.21
CA GLU A 56 1.38 10.30 16.48
C GLU A 56 1.95 8.86 16.47
N ASP A 57 2.28 8.33 15.29
CA ASP A 57 2.88 7.00 15.10
C ASP A 57 4.41 7.03 15.20
N ASP A 58 4.92 7.43 16.37
CA ASP A 58 6.35 7.71 16.63
C ASP A 58 7.17 6.50 17.11
N ILE A 59 6.57 5.31 17.19
CA ILE A 59 7.25 4.03 17.45
C ILE A 59 7.33 3.25 16.15
N GLU A 60 8.52 2.75 15.82
CA GLU A 60 8.75 1.86 14.69
C GLU A 60 9.26 0.49 15.13
N VAL A 61 8.84 -0.53 14.38
CA VAL A 61 9.31 -1.91 14.49
C VAL A 61 9.79 -2.33 13.11
N PHE A 62 11.09 -2.60 12.98
CA PHE A 62 11.63 -3.30 11.81
C PHE A 62 11.49 -4.79 12.06
N THR A 63 10.59 -5.43 11.32
CA THR A 63 10.26 -6.85 11.53
C THR A 63 11.27 -7.76 10.85
N ALA A 64 11.27 -9.06 11.18
CA ALA A 64 12.00 -10.10 10.45
C ALA A 64 11.11 -10.80 9.39
N SER A 65 10.01 -10.15 8.99
CA SER A 65 8.96 -10.74 8.17
C SER A 65 8.81 -9.95 6.87
N ALA A 66 9.09 -10.60 5.74
CA ALA A 66 8.78 -10.07 4.41
C ALA A 66 7.35 -10.39 3.94
N GLU A 67 6.69 -11.33 4.61
CA GLU A 67 5.35 -11.84 4.29
C GLU A 67 4.54 -11.93 5.58
N VAL A 68 3.27 -11.54 5.52
CA VAL A 68 2.36 -11.55 6.67
C VAL A 68 0.99 -12.07 6.26
N ASP A 69 0.47 -12.99 7.06
CA ASP A 69 -0.89 -13.51 6.95
C ASP A 69 -1.86 -12.47 7.48
N ILE A 70 -2.79 -12.05 6.62
CA ILE A 70 -3.73 -10.98 6.93
C ILE A 70 -5.16 -11.41 6.67
N VAL A 71 -6.08 -10.76 7.38
CA VAL A 71 -7.50 -10.81 7.10
C VAL A 71 -7.94 -9.43 6.63
N ILE A 72 -8.30 -9.32 5.36
CA ILE A 72 -8.81 -8.10 4.75
C ILE A 72 -10.20 -7.83 5.32
N VAL A 73 -10.41 -6.61 5.84
CA VAL A 73 -11.65 -6.21 6.55
C VAL A 73 -12.44 -5.12 5.83
N LYS A 74 -11.92 -4.61 4.70
CA LYS A 74 -12.59 -3.66 3.81
C LYS A 74 -12.17 -3.94 2.36
N PRO A 75 -12.98 -3.59 1.35
CA PRO A 75 -12.52 -3.59 -0.04
C PRO A 75 -11.21 -2.80 -0.18
N ILE A 76 -10.31 -3.30 -1.02
CA ILE A 76 -9.07 -2.58 -1.36
C ILE A 76 -9.50 -1.31 -2.09
N ARG A 77 -9.09 -0.15 -1.58
CA ARG A 77 -9.38 1.13 -2.24
C ARG A 77 -8.29 1.38 -3.27
N GLN A 78 -8.64 1.38 -4.54
CA GLN A 78 -7.75 1.80 -5.64
C GLN A 78 -8.22 3.13 -6.21
N ARG A 79 -7.33 4.11 -6.22
CA ARG A 79 -7.54 5.38 -6.91
C ARG A 79 -6.21 5.89 -7.44
N MET A 80 -6.25 6.88 -8.31
CA MET A 80 -5.09 7.69 -8.64
C MET A 80 -5.28 9.11 -8.10
N VAL A 81 -4.20 9.72 -7.62
CA VAL A 81 -4.25 11.01 -6.95
C VAL A 81 -3.20 11.93 -7.55
N PHE A 82 -3.62 13.11 -7.99
CA PHE A 82 -2.70 14.14 -8.46
C PHE A 82 -2.47 15.18 -7.36
N TRP A 83 -1.23 15.25 -6.88
CA TRP A 83 -0.77 16.26 -5.95
C TRP A 83 0.00 17.35 -6.68
N SER A 84 -0.31 18.61 -6.37
CA SER A 84 0.49 19.73 -6.84
C SER A 84 1.88 19.70 -6.19
N ARG A 85 2.84 20.44 -6.78
CA ARG A 85 4.18 20.64 -6.20
C ARG A 85 4.16 21.26 -4.79
N ALA A 86 3.07 21.92 -4.42
CA ALA A 86 2.85 22.49 -3.09
C ALA A 86 2.17 21.50 -2.12
N ASN A 87 2.14 20.20 -2.47
CA ASN A 87 1.51 19.13 -1.70
C ASN A 87 0.01 19.34 -1.41
N LYS A 88 -0.68 20.03 -2.32
CA LYS A 88 -2.15 20.18 -2.30
C LYS A 88 -2.78 19.21 -3.29
N LEU A 89 -3.84 18.53 -2.88
CA LEU A 89 -4.64 17.66 -3.73
C LEU A 89 -5.21 18.50 -4.88
N VAL A 90 -4.98 18.08 -6.11
CA VAL A 90 -5.57 18.70 -7.30
C VAL A 90 -6.85 17.96 -7.66
N TYR A 91 -6.78 16.63 -7.79
CA TYR A 91 -7.94 15.75 -7.94
C TYR A 91 -7.57 14.29 -7.62
N ALA A 92 -8.58 13.48 -7.34
CA ALA A 92 -8.50 12.02 -7.35
C ALA A 92 -9.34 11.46 -8.51
N THR A 93 -9.03 10.27 -8.99
CA THR A 93 -9.69 9.61 -10.13
C THR A 93 -9.69 8.09 -9.95
N ASP A 94 -10.70 7.39 -10.45
CA ASP A 94 -10.69 5.92 -10.58
C ASP A 94 -9.98 5.45 -11.87
N GLY A 95 -9.60 6.39 -12.73
CA GLY A 95 -8.99 6.15 -14.04
C GLY A 95 -9.91 6.50 -15.20
N GLU A 96 -11.22 6.63 -14.97
CA GLU A 96 -12.20 7.05 -15.97
C GLU A 96 -12.83 8.40 -15.59
N TRP A 97 -13.16 8.56 -14.31
CA TRP A 97 -13.86 9.72 -13.75
C TRP A 97 -13.10 10.27 -12.54
N LYS A 98 -13.18 11.60 -12.36
CA LYS A 98 -12.73 12.22 -11.12
C LYS A 98 -13.62 11.81 -9.97
N LEU A 99 -13.04 11.70 -8.78
CA LEU A 99 -13.72 11.33 -7.55
C LEU A 99 -14.04 12.55 -6.69
N ASP A 100 -15.19 12.52 -6.02
CA ASP A 100 -15.54 13.46 -4.95
C ASP A 100 -14.76 13.18 -3.65
N ASP A 101 -14.97 13.99 -2.62
CA ASP A 101 -14.33 13.82 -1.31
C ASP A 101 -14.72 12.51 -0.61
N SER A 102 -15.87 11.94 -0.96
CA SER A 102 -16.35 10.64 -0.47
C SER A 102 -15.75 9.47 -1.25
N GLY A 103 -15.07 9.73 -2.38
CA GLY A 103 -14.49 8.74 -3.26
C GLY A 103 -15.44 8.21 -4.34
N ASN A 104 -16.57 8.85 -4.59
CA ASN A 104 -17.50 8.44 -5.64
C ASN A 104 -17.16 9.11 -6.98
N PRO A 105 -17.34 8.42 -8.12
CA PRO A 105 -17.22 9.01 -9.44
C PRO A 105 -18.14 10.22 -9.61
N THR A 106 -17.61 11.27 -10.24
CA THR A 106 -18.34 12.47 -10.65
C THR A 106 -18.61 12.44 -12.16
N ASP A 107 -19.35 13.41 -12.68
CA ASP A 107 -19.55 13.58 -14.13
C ASP A 107 -18.33 14.20 -14.83
N GLU A 108 -17.26 14.53 -14.10
CA GLU A 108 -16.03 15.06 -14.69
C GLU A 108 -15.08 13.91 -15.08
N PRO A 109 -14.74 13.75 -16.37
CA PRO A 109 -13.83 12.68 -16.79
C PRO A 109 -12.40 12.92 -16.29
N ASP A 110 -11.66 11.82 -16.11
CA ASP A 110 -10.22 11.85 -15.92
C ASP A 110 -9.56 12.51 -17.14
N PRO A 111 -8.77 13.60 -16.97
CA PRO A 111 -8.03 14.22 -18.06
C PRO A 111 -7.09 13.25 -18.80
N ASP A 112 -6.69 12.17 -18.14
CA ASP A 112 -5.78 11.14 -18.65
C ASP A 112 -6.50 9.84 -19.03
N ALA A 113 -7.85 9.83 -19.08
CA ALA A 113 -8.69 8.68 -19.45
C ALA A 113 -8.18 7.94 -20.70
N SER A 114 -7.80 8.68 -21.73
CA SER A 114 -7.34 8.13 -23.02
C SER A 114 -5.89 7.67 -23.05
N LEU A 115 -5.10 7.94 -22.01
CA LEU A 115 -3.68 7.56 -21.98
C LEU A 115 -3.51 6.08 -21.63
N SER A 116 -2.53 5.44 -22.27
CA SER A 116 -2.11 4.09 -21.90
C SER A 116 -1.48 4.06 -20.51
N PHE A 117 -1.41 2.85 -19.92
CA PHE A 117 -0.76 2.64 -18.62
C PHE A 117 0.69 3.17 -18.60
N ALA A 118 1.45 2.97 -19.69
CA ALA A 118 2.83 3.44 -19.79
C ALA A 118 2.93 4.97 -19.82
N GLU A 119 2.03 5.63 -20.56
CA GLU A 119 1.97 7.10 -20.62
C GLU A 119 1.55 7.72 -19.29
N ARG A 120 0.53 7.14 -18.62
CA ARG A 120 0.12 7.56 -17.27
C ARG A 120 1.27 7.42 -16.28
N LYS A 121 1.95 6.26 -16.29
CA LYS A 121 3.09 6.00 -15.42
C LYS A 121 4.21 7.02 -15.62
N GLN A 122 4.56 7.31 -16.88
CA GLN A 122 5.59 8.31 -17.19
C GLN A 122 5.16 9.71 -16.70
N LYS A 123 3.93 10.14 -17.00
CA LYS A 123 3.40 11.45 -16.59
C LYS A 123 3.37 11.61 -15.07
N GLY A 124 2.99 10.56 -14.34
CA GLY A 124 3.04 10.52 -12.87
C GLY A 124 4.47 10.58 -12.32
N GLN A 125 5.41 9.87 -12.94
CA GLN A 125 6.84 9.92 -12.58
C GLN A 125 7.46 11.31 -12.82
N ASP A 126 7.00 12.03 -13.83
CA ASP A 126 7.39 13.41 -14.12
C ASP A 126 6.72 14.43 -13.17
N GLY A 127 5.82 13.98 -12.29
CA GLY A 127 5.06 14.82 -11.37
C GLY A 127 4.04 15.72 -12.07
N LEU A 128 3.57 15.30 -13.25
CA LEU A 128 2.64 16.05 -14.11
C LEU A 128 1.24 15.43 -14.15
N GLY A 129 1.04 14.30 -13.50
CA GLY A 129 -0.22 13.57 -13.52
C GLY A 129 -0.45 12.77 -12.24
N PRO A 130 -1.63 12.14 -12.15
CA PRO A 130 -2.00 11.35 -10.99
C PRO A 130 -1.11 10.12 -10.86
N VAL A 131 -0.84 9.73 -9.62
CA VAL A 131 -0.12 8.49 -9.28
C VAL A 131 -1.04 7.57 -8.49
N PRO A 132 -0.83 6.24 -8.50
CA PRO A 132 -1.58 5.31 -7.68
C PRO A 132 -1.61 5.72 -6.20
N ASP A 133 -2.73 5.43 -5.56
CA ASP A 133 -2.93 5.49 -4.13
C ASP A 133 -3.82 4.31 -3.73
N THR A 134 -3.18 3.18 -3.44
CA THR A 134 -3.84 1.95 -3.02
C THR A 134 -3.87 1.90 -1.49
N GLU A 135 -5.06 1.75 -0.90
CA GLU A 135 -5.24 1.55 0.54
C GLU A 135 -5.79 0.15 0.85
N LEU A 136 -5.14 -0.52 1.80
CA LEU A 136 -5.53 -1.81 2.32
C LEU A 136 -5.76 -1.69 3.83
N TYR A 137 -6.91 -2.18 4.30
CA TYR A 137 -7.25 -2.27 5.72
C TYR A 137 -7.43 -3.73 6.11
N PHE A 138 -6.69 -4.17 7.13
CA PHE A 138 -6.61 -5.58 7.49
C PHE A 138 -6.36 -5.79 8.97
N ARG A 139 -6.52 -7.02 9.43
CA ARG A 139 -6.05 -7.52 10.73
C ARG A 139 -4.94 -8.53 10.52
N LEU A 140 -4.03 -8.67 11.49
CA LEU A 140 -3.07 -9.78 11.48
C LEU A 140 -3.84 -11.09 11.73
N ALA A 141 -3.60 -12.11 10.92
CA ALA A 141 -4.29 -13.40 11.10
C ALA A 141 -3.90 -14.07 12.42
N ALA A 142 -2.66 -13.88 12.89
CA ALA A 142 -2.15 -14.44 14.14
C ALA A 142 -2.74 -13.79 15.40
N ASP A 143 -3.20 -12.54 15.31
CA ASP A 143 -3.85 -11.82 16.41
C ASP A 143 -4.86 -10.78 15.86
N PRO A 144 -6.09 -11.22 15.50
CA PRO A 144 -7.08 -10.32 14.91
C PRO A 144 -7.59 -9.24 15.87
N ASP A 145 -7.48 -9.48 17.18
CA ASP A 145 -7.98 -8.59 18.24
C ASP A 145 -7.02 -7.44 18.54
N LEU A 146 -5.76 -7.53 18.08
CA LEU A 146 -4.77 -6.45 18.16
C LEU A 146 -5.25 -5.16 17.45
N GLY A 147 -6.14 -5.28 16.47
CA GLY A 147 -6.81 -4.15 15.82
C GLY A 147 -6.60 -4.08 14.32
N ILE A 148 -7.02 -2.96 13.72
CA ILE A 148 -6.97 -2.75 12.27
C ILE A 148 -5.69 -2.04 11.88
N PHE A 149 -4.96 -2.66 10.96
CA PHE A 149 -3.76 -2.14 10.33
C PHE A 149 -4.11 -1.48 8.99
N LYS A 150 -3.30 -0.51 8.59
CA LYS A 150 -3.37 0.11 7.27
C LYS A 150 -2.06 -0.10 6.51
N PHE A 151 -2.16 -0.48 5.25
CA PHE A 151 -1.07 -0.38 4.28
C PHE A 151 -1.50 0.58 3.17
N GLN A 152 -0.62 1.52 2.80
CA GLN A 152 -0.88 2.48 1.74
C GLN A 152 0.34 2.58 0.82
N THR A 153 0.13 2.52 -0.49
CA THR A 153 1.21 2.50 -1.47
C THR A 153 0.83 3.17 -2.79
N GLY A 154 1.80 3.83 -3.41
CA GLY A 154 1.70 4.35 -4.78
C GLY A 154 2.33 3.44 -5.83
N SER A 155 2.39 2.13 -5.55
CA SER A 155 3.04 1.15 -6.41
C SER A 155 2.24 0.86 -7.68
N TRP A 156 2.75 1.32 -8.83
CA TRP A 156 2.24 0.94 -10.15
C TRP A 156 2.27 -0.57 -10.43
N GLY A 157 3.23 -1.30 -9.85
CA GLY A 157 3.32 -2.76 -10.00
C GLY A 157 2.12 -3.45 -9.37
N LEU A 158 1.89 -3.20 -8.08
CA LEU A 158 0.71 -3.65 -7.36
C LEU A 158 -0.62 -3.34 -8.07
N VAL A 159 -0.86 -2.11 -8.55
CA VAL A 159 -2.12 -1.79 -9.26
C VAL A 159 -2.29 -2.65 -10.51
N ARG A 160 -1.21 -2.84 -11.30
CA ARG A 160 -1.24 -3.71 -12.48
C ARG A 160 -1.57 -5.15 -12.08
N ASP A 161 -0.94 -5.65 -11.01
CA ASP A 161 -1.09 -7.04 -10.58
C ASP A 161 -2.52 -7.28 -10.05
N LEU A 162 -3.06 -6.38 -9.22
CA LEU A 162 -4.45 -6.43 -8.74
C LEU A 162 -5.48 -6.46 -9.88
N ALA A 163 -5.26 -5.64 -10.92
CA ALA A 163 -6.11 -5.61 -12.09
C ALA A 163 -5.99 -6.88 -12.95
N TYR A 164 -4.78 -7.39 -13.14
CA TYR A 164 -4.52 -8.62 -13.90
C TYR A 164 -5.15 -9.85 -13.23
N ASP A 165 -5.07 -9.92 -11.90
CA ASP A 165 -5.57 -11.04 -11.11
C ASP A 165 -7.08 -10.95 -10.82
N GLY A 166 -7.77 -9.87 -11.24
CA GLY A 166 -9.19 -9.66 -10.92
C GLY A 166 -9.46 -9.61 -9.42
N THR A 167 -8.49 -9.13 -8.63
CA THR A 167 -8.51 -9.26 -7.15
C THR A 167 -9.71 -8.54 -6.53
N GLU A 168 -10.15 -7.41 -7.10
CA GLU A 168 -11.30 -6.67 -6.58
C GLU A 168 -12.60 -7.46 -6.68
N ASP A 169 -12.86 -8.11 -7.82
CA ASP A 169 -14.07 -8.90 -8.03
C ASP A 169 -14.09 -10.10 -7.08
N ILE A 170 -12.97 -10.83 -6.98
CA ILE A 170 -12.83 -11.97 -6.07
C ILE A 170 -13.02 -11.53 -4.61
N LEU A 171 -12.46 -10.38 -4.23
CA LEU A 171 -12.59 -9.84 -2.89
C LEU A 171 -14.02 -9.36 -2.61
N ALA A 172 -14.69 -8.73 -3.58
CA ALA A 172 -16.07 -8.29 -3.44
C ALA A 172 -16.99 -9.48 -3.19
N ASP A 173 -16.84 -10.56 -3.95
CA ASP A 173 -17.57 -11.81 -3.76
C ASP A 173 -17.27 -12.41 -2.37
N ALA A 174 -16.01 -12.52 -1.99
CA ALA A 174 -15.62 -13.07 -0.68
C ALA A 174 -16.13 -12.25 0.51
N LEU A 175 -16.19 -10.92 0.37
CA LEU A 175 -16.71 -10.02 1.41
C LEU A 175 -18.24 -9.99 1.44
N ALA A 176 -18.92 -10.31 0.33
CA ALA A 176 -20.38 -10.36 0.23
C ALA A 176 -20.96 -11.71 0.69
N ASP A 177 -20.29 -12.83 0.38
CA ASP A 177 -20.79 -14.19 0.59
C ASP A 177 -20.33 -14.82 1.93
N GLY A 178 -19.35 -14.24 2.61
CA GLY A 178 -18.78 -14.76 3.87
C GLY A 178 -19.09 -13.93 5.14
N ASP A 179 -18.30 -14.15 6.20
CA ASP A 179 -18.34 -13.37 7.46
C ASP A 179 -17.87 -11.89 7.31
N GLY A 180 -17.79 -11.38 6.07
CA GLY A 180 -17.22 -10.07 5.74
C GLY A 180 -15.69 -10.02 5.87
N LYS A 181 -14.99 -11.12 5.58
CA LYS A 181 -13.53 -11.26 5.74
C LYS A 181 -12.92 -12.09 4.60
N ALA A 182 -11.75 -11.69 4.12
CA ALA A 182 -10.96 -12.47 3.17
C ALA A 182 -9.52 -12.66 3.65
N SER A 183 -9.04 -13.90 3.71
CA SER A 183 -7.65 -14.21 4.08
C SER A 183 -6.72 -13.95 2.90
N ALA A 184 -5.56 -13.36 3.16
CA ALA A 184 -4.56 -13.06 2.14
C ALA A 184 -3.14 -13.07 2.71
N PHE A 185 -2.15 -13.15 1.83
CA PHE A 185 -0.76 -12.86 2.13
C PHE A 185 -0.41 -11.46 1.65
N LEU A 186 0.16 -10.65 2.54
CA LEU A 186 0.75 -9.35 2.21
C LEU A 186 2.28 -9.47 2.23
N LYS A 187 2.92 -9.25 1.07
CA LYS A 187 4.34 -9.57 0.87
C LYS A 187 5.16 -8.43 0.27
N LEU A 188 6.42 -8.29 0.68
CA LEU A 188 7.47 -7.58 -0.05
C LEU A 188 8.25 -8.57 -0.92
N VAL A 189 8.14 -8.40 -2.24
CA VAL A 189 8.78 -9.27 -3.23
C VAL A 189 10.06 -8.60 -3.74
N PRO A 190 11.25 -9.17 -3.49
CA PRO A 190 12.49 -8.63 -4.01
C PRO A 190 12.55 -8.80 -5.54
N THR A 191 12.97 -7.76 -6.23
CA THR A 191 13.14 -7.72 -7.68
C THR A 191 14.54 -7.22 -8.01
N SER A 192 15.23 -7.95 -8.91
CA SER A 192 16.56 -7.58 -9.42
C SER A 192 16.57 -7.66 -10.93
N PHE A 193 16.99 -6.60 -11.62
CA PHE A 193 17.21 -6.61 -13.07
C PHE A 193 18.31 -5.65 -13.49
N VAL A 194 18.88 -5.86 -14.68
CA VAL A 194 19.79 -4.89 -15.30
C VAL A 194 18.97 -3.92 -16.15
N ALA A 195 19.00 -2.64 -15.82
CA ALA A 195 18.26 -1.63 -16.56
C ALA A 195 18.79 -1.56 -18.01
N LYS A 196 17.89 -1.76 -18.98
CA LYS A 196 18.26 -1.73 -20.40
C LYS A 196 18.34 -0.31 -20.95
N ASN A 197 17.49 0.59 -20.44
CA ASN A 197 17.32 1.96 -20.91
C ASN A 197 17.32 2.95 -19.73
N GLY A 198 17.45 4.25 -20.06
CA GLY A 198 17.35 5.35 -19.09
C GLY A 198 18.66 5.68 -18.37
N PRO A 199 18.64 6.62 -17.40
CA PRO A 199 19.84 7.14 -16.74
C PRO A 199 20.68 6.09 -15.99
N ARG A 200 20.08 4.94 -15.69
CA ARG A 200 20.73 3.82 -14.99
C ARG A 200 21.01 2.63 -15.91
N ALA A 201 20.98 2.81 -17.23
CA ALA A 201 21.25 1.72 -18.18
C ALA A 201 22.58 1.00 -17.87
N GLY A 202 22.56 -0.33 -17.92
CA GLY A 202 23.69 -1.19 -17.56
C GLY A 202 23.89 -1.41 -16.06
N GLN A 203 23.17 -0.69 -15.20
CA GLN A 203 23.22 -0.89 -13.75
C GLN A 203 22.24 -1.98 -13.32
N ARG A 204 22.65 -2.78 -12.34
CA ARG A 204 21.76 -3.67 -11.58
C ARG A 204 20.88 -2.79 -10.67
N ILE A 205 19.58 -2.96 -10.82
CA ILE A 205 18.55 -2.31 -10.02
C ILE A 205 17.94 -3.38 -9.12
N GLU A 206 17.94 -3.11 -7.82
CA GLU A 206 17.38 -3.99 -6.79
C GLU A 206 16.44 -3.17 -5.93
N PHE A 207 15.23 -3.69 -5.74
CA PHE A 207 14.20 -3.12 -4.85
C PHE A 207 13.16 -4.19 -4.56
N SER A 208 12.36 -3.97 -3.51
CA SER A 208 11.18 -4.78 -3.24
C SER A 208 9.91 -4.05 -3.62
N HIS A 209 8.89 -4.78 -4.07
CA HIS A 209 7.55 -4.24 -4.28
C HIS A 209 6.50 -5.01 -3.46
N PRO A 210 5.41 -4.35 -3.06
CA PRO A 210 4.32 -5.05 -2.40
C PRO A 210 3.58 -5.98 -3.37
N SER A 211 3.06 -7.08 -2.84
CA SER A 211 2.13 -8.02 -3.49
C SER A 211 1.04 -8.43 -2.50
N ILE A 212 -0.16 -8.69 -3.01
CA ILE A 212 -1.30 -9.22 -2.25
C ILE A 212 -1.75 -10.49 -2.96
N THR A 213 -1.89 -11.59 -2.22
CA THR A 213 -2.40 -12.85 -2.77
C THR A 213 -3.52 -13.37 -1.89
N LEU A 214 -4.73 -13.47 -2.45
CA LEU A 214 -5.88 -14.03 -1.74
C LEU A 214 -5.69 -15.52 -1.51
N VAL A 215 -6.07 -16.00 -0.33
CA VAL A 215 -6.13 -17.43 -0.02
C VAL A 215 -7.50 -17.96 -0.48
N PRO A 216 -7.55 -18.94 -1.40
CA PRO A 216 -8.82 -19.53 -1.81
C PRO A 216 -9.55 -20.11 -0.60
N THR A 217 -10.85 -19.83 -0.49
CA THR A 217 -11.71 -20.52 0.48
C THR A 217 -12.03 -21.90 -0.11
N LEU A 218 -11.64 -22.97 0.57
CA LEU A 218 -11.93 -24.35 0.19
C LEU A 218 -13.39 -24.72 0.48
#